data_AF-A0A642UW02-F1
#
_entry.id   AF-A0A642UW02-F1
#
_cell.length_a   1.000
_cell.length_b   1.000
_cell.length_c   1.000
_cell.angle_alpha   90.00
_cell.angle_beta   90.00
_cell.angle_gamma   90.00
#
_symmetry.space_group_name_H-M   'P 1'
#
loop_
_entity.id
_entity.type
_entity.pdbx_description
1 polymer ?
#
loop_
_entity_poly.entity_id
_entity_poly.type
_entity_poly.pdbx_seq_one_letter_code
_entity_poly.pdbx_strand_id
1 'polypeptide(L)'
;MDFSSQYPTVAEADLHNAEVLTKRKRYFLGEIRGQALVLGYLLSVFIYLRDSYSFSLILRLGSQWIASAHLPPEVQINATEEFKQATSKKTLILILMAAGYSMFNHLIFGGPREGRENHGGLTLQFIGDHGRPWGRTTLLLFDVVWLACSLLYFLLEQTVDDSEVTSSRHVTREDGDGYTGQVELLTLDPVKQIRDVLNYQITMANSIHFPGINRGTGGATENTTQQPPPPPQPVPGFFPSQAFV
;
A
#
# COMPACT_ATOMS: atom_id res chain seq x y z
N MET A 1 -6.85 -8.80 52.35
CA MET A 1 -6.31 -8.56 51.00
C MET A 1 -5.49 -7.29 51.10
N ASP A 2 -4.17 -7.42 51.21
CA ASP A 2 -3.27 -6.27 51.27
C ASP A 2 -3.19 -5.65 49.87
N PHE A 3 -3.86 -4.52 49.67
CA PHE A 3 -3.59 -3.64 48.56
C PHE A 3 -2.35 -2.80 48.93
N SER A 4 -1.19 -3.43 49.02
CA SER A 4 0.07 -2.70 48.87
C SER A 4 0.23 -2.37 47.39
N SER A 5 -0.63 -1.47 46.88
CA SER A 5 -0.47 -0.86 45.57
C SER A 5 0.75 0.06 45.68
N GLN A 6 1.93 -0.54 45.52
CA GLN A 6 3.16 0.21 45.38
C GLN A 6 3.00 1.09 44.15
N TYR A 7 2.88 2.40 44.38
CA TYR A 7 2.76 3.34 43.29
C TYR A 7 4.01 3.21 42.41
N PRO A 8 3.85 3.14 41.07
CA PRO A 8 4.97 3.07 40.17
C PRO A 8 5.91 4.26 40.41
N THR A 9 7.20 4.03 40.28
CA THR A 9 8.18 5.11 40.37
C THR A 9 7.97 6.08 39.21
N VAL A 10 8.36 7.35 39.38
CA VAL A 10 8.24 8.37 38.32
C VAL A 10 8.89 7.89 37.01
N ALA A 11 10.05 7.24 37.10
CA ALA A 11 10.75 6.67 35.95
C ALA A 11 9.97 5.54 35.25
N GLU A 12 9.29 4.67 36.01
CA GLU A 12 8.45 3.61 35.44
C GLU A 12 7.17 4.18 34.81
N ALA A 13 6.59 5.22 35.42
CA ALA A 13 5.44 5.93 34.87
C ALA A 13 5.79 6.62 33.54
N ASP A 14 6.96 7.27 33.47
CA ASP A 14 7.44 7.92 32.25
C ASP A 14 7.67 6.91 31.12
N LEU A 15 8.27 5.76 31.41
CA LEU A 15 8.50 4.70 30.43
C LEU A 15 7.16 4.12 29.93
N HIS A 16 6.23 3.86 30.83
CA HIS A 16 4.89 3.37 30.48
C HIS A 16 4.13 4.39 29.60
N ASN A 17 4.18 5.68 29.96
CA ASN A 17 3.54 6.74 29.21
C ASN A 17 4.13 6.88 27.80
N ALA A 18 5.45 6.77 27.66
CA ALA A 18 6.12 6.77 26.37
C ALA A 18 5.69 5.57 25.49
N GLU A 19 5.56 4.37 26.08
CA GLU A 19 5.09 3.18 25.36
C GLU A 19 3.64 3.34 24.87
N VAL A 20 2.77 3.85 25.75
CA VAL A 20 1.35 4.12 25.41
C VAL A 20 1.24 5.17 24.30
N LEU A 21 2.03 6.24 24.39
CA LEU A 21 2.06 7.29 23.36
C LEU A 21 2.51 6.71 22.02
N THR A 22 3.57 5.91 22.01
CA THR A 22 4.10 5.25 20.82
C THR A 22 3.04 4.37 20.15
N LYS A 23 2.32 3.55 20.94
CA LYS A 23 1.21 2.72 20.43
C LYS A 23 0.09 3.57 19.82
N ARG A 24 -0.30 4.66 20.49
CA ARG A 24 -1.35 5.57 20.00
C ARG A 24 -0.95 6.29 18.71
N LYS A 25 0.29 6.76 18.62
CA LYS A 25 0.84 7.39 17.40
C LYS A 25 0.77 6.44 16.20
N ARG A 26 1.17 5.18 16.40
CA ARG A 26 1.12 4.14 15.36
C ARG A 26 -0.32 3.85 14.91
N TYR A 27 -1.23 3.71 15.87
CA TYR A 27 -2.65 3.47 15.58
C TYR A 27 -3.25 4.63 14.77
N PHE A 28 -2.98 5.86 15.19
CA PHE A 28 -3.44 7.07 14.52
C PHE A 28 -2.91 7.18 13.09
N LEU A 29 -1.63 6.88 12.87
CA LEU A 29 -1.05 6.87 11.52
C LEU A 29 -1.70 5.82 10.62
N GLY A 30 -1.94 4.61 11.15
CA GLY A 30 -2.65 3.56 10.44
C GLY A 30 -4.08 3.97 10.07
N GLU A 31 -4.76 4.68 10.97
CA GLU A 31 -6.11 5.22 10.71
C GLU A 31 -6.09 6.29 9.61
N ILE A 32 -5.14 7.23 9.64
CA ILE A 32 -4.98 8.24 8.58
C ILE A 32 -4.71 7.58 7.23
N ARG A 33 -3.81 6.59 7.18
CA ARG A 33 -3.51 5.83 5.95
C ARG A 33 -4.77 5.16 5.40
N GLY A 34 -5.53 4.50 6.27
CA GLY A 34 -6.80 3.86 5.90
C GLY A 34 -7.83 4.86 5.36
N GLN A 35 -8.01 6.01 6.03
CA GLN A 35 -8.93 7.05 5.60
C GLN A 35 -8.50 7.68 4.26
N ALA A 36 -7.21 7.95 4.07
CA ALA A 36 -6.67 8.48 2.82
C ALA A 36 -6.87 7.50 1.65
N LEU A 37 -6.70 6.20 1.88
CA LEU A 37 -6.96 5.15 0.89
C LEU A 37 -8.44 5.12 0.47
N VAL A 38 -9.36 5.08 1.45
CA VAL A 38 -10.80 5.08 1.20
C VAL A 38 -11.21 6.35 0.44
N LEU A 39 -10.68 7.50 0.83
CA LEU A 39 -10.93 8.77 0.15
C LEU A 39 -10.49 8.73 -1.32
N GLY A 40 -9.33 8.15 -1.62
CA GLY A 40 -8.84 8.00 -2.99
C GLY A 40 -9.76 7.12 -3.86
N TYR A 41 -10.26 6.01 -3.31
CA TYR A 41 -11.24 5.16 -4.01
C TYR A 41 -12.58 5.85 -4.23
N LEU A 42 -13.12 6.50 -3.18
CA LEU A 42 -14.38 7.24 -3.29
C LEU A 42 -14.26 8.34 -4.35
N LEU A 43 -13.18 9.11 -4.33
CA LEU A 43 -12.95 10.17 -5.31
C LEU A 43 -12.83 9.59 -6.73
N SER A 44 -12.18 8.45 -6.91
CA SER A 44 -12.10 7.77 -8.21
C SER A 44 -13.48 7.37 -8.73
N VAL A 45 -14.35 6.83 -7.87
CA VAL A 45 -15.73 6.48 -8.22
C VAL A 45 -16.55 7.74 -8.52
N PHE A 46 -16.44 8.79 -7.71
CA PHE A 46 -17.13 10.07 -7.95
C PHE A 46 -16.75 10.69 -9.29
N ILE A 47 -15.46 10.70 -9.63
CA ILE A 47 -15.00 11.22 -10.91
C ILE A 47 -15.52 10.34 -12.05
N TYR A 48 -15.55 9.01 -11.90
CA TYR A 48 -16.12 8.13 -12.92
C TYR A 48 -17.63 8.28 -13.09
N LEU A 49 -18.40 8.43 -12.02
CA LEU A 49 -19.82 8.74 -12.14
C LEU A 49 -20.05 10.05 -12.91
N ARG A 50 -19.05 10.94 -12.89
CA ARG A 50 -19.06 12.21 -13.60
C ARG A 50 -18.46 12.13 -15.02
N ASP A 51 -17.59 11.17 -15.28
CA ASP A 51 -16.76 11.09 -16.47
C ASP A 51 -16.95 9.75 -17.20
N SER A 52 -17.18 9.80 -18.51
CA SER A 52 -17.50 8.61 -19.31
C SER A 52 -16.26 7.76 -19.64
N TYR A 53 -15.04 8.16 -19.27
CA TYR A 53 -13.82 7.42 -19.60
C TYR A 53 -13.53 6.28 -18.61
N SER A 54 -14.14 5.12 -18.86
CA SER A 54 -13.91 3.87 -18.10
C SER A 54 -12.43 3.48 -18.00
N PHE A 55 -11.61 3.77 -19.02
CA PHE A 55 -10.17 3.47 -18.99
C PHE A 55 -9.41 4.34 -17.98
N SER A 56 -9.76 5.63 -17.85
CA SER A 56 -9.17 6.50 -16.82
C SER A 56 -9.50 5.99 -15.42
N LEU A 57 -10.72 5.48 -15.19
CA LEU A 57 -11.08 4.83 -13.92
C LEU A 57 -10.17 3.62 -13.64
N ILE A 58 -9.95 2.74 -14.61
CA ILE A 58 -9.10 1.55 -14.44
C ILE A 58 -7.68 1.97 -14.04
N LEU A 59 -7.11 2.99 -14.69
CA LEU A 59 -5.78 3.49 -14.34
C LEU A 59 -5.74 4.09 -12.93
N ARG A 60 -6.76 4.85 -12.52
CA ARG A 60 -6.85 5.41 -11.16
C ARG A 60 -6.99 4.31 -10.10
N LEU A 61 -7.92 3.39 -10.27
CA LEU A 61 -8.12 2.27 -9.35
C LEU A 61 -6.91 1.35 -9.31
N GLY A 62 -6.31 1.06 -10.47
CA GLY A 62 -5.13 0.20 -10.56
C GLY A 62 -3.90 0.83 -9.88
N SER A 63 -3.67 2.12 -10.08
CA SER A 63 -2.58 2.83 -9.39
C SER A 63 -2.81 2.93 -7.88
N GLN A 64 -4.05 3.18 -7.43
CA GLN A 64 -4.42 3.16 -6.01
C GLN A 64 -4.24 1.76 -5.40
N TRP A 65 -4.66 0.71 -6.13
CA TRP A 65 -4.51 -0.67 -5.70
C TRP A 65 -3.05 -1.07 -5.55
N ILE A 66 -2.21 -0.74 -6.54
CA ILE A 66 -0.76 -0.98 -6.48
C ILE A 66 -0.11 -0.19 -5.34
N ALA A 67 -0.52 1.05 -5.11
CA ALA A 67 -0.04 1.84 -3.98
C ALA A 67 -0.42 1.22 -2.62
N SER A 68 -1.59 0.58 -2.55
CA SER A 68 -2.10 -0.10 -1.35
C SER A 68 -1.65 -1.55 -1.20
N ALA A 69 -1.04 -2.14 -2.22
CA ALA A 69 -0.57 -3.51 -2.19
C ALA A 69 0.63 -3.59 -1.23
N HIS A 70 0.33 -3.88 0.03
CA HIS A 70 1.34 -4.13 1.04
C HIS A 70 2.14 -5.36 0.59
N LEU A 71 3.47 -5.26 0.64
CA LEU A 71 4.29 -6.45 0.61
C LEU A 71 3.89 -7.33 1.81
N PRO A 72 3.68 -8.64 1.64
CA PRO A 72 3.35 -9.51 2.76
C PRO A 72 4.40 -9.33 3.87
N PRO A 73 4.01 -9.35 5.15
CA PRO A 73 4.92 -9.09 6.27
C PRO A 73 6.16 -10.00 6.28
N GLU A 74 6.04 -11.24 5.79
CA GLU A 74 7.17 -12.18 5.62
C GLU A 74 8.19 -11.72 4.56
N VAL A 75 7.73 -10.98 3.55
CA VAL A 75 8.61 -10.37 2.54
C VAL A 75 9.17 -9.07 3.05
N GLN A 76 8.45 -8.29 3.86
CA GLN A 76 8.95 -7.02 4.42
C GLN A 76 10.17 -7.21 5.33
N ILE A 77 10.24 -8.31 6.08
CA ILE A 77 11.36 -8.59 7.00
C ILE A 77 12.65 -8.94 6.23
N ASN A 78 12.51 -9.46 5.01
CA ASN A 78 13.63 -9.89 4.16
C ASN A 78 13.82 -9.02 2.89
N ALA A 79 12.95 -8.04 2.68
CA ALA A 79 13.03 -7.14 1.53
C ALA A 79 14.22 -6.22 1.74
N THR A 80 15.20 -6.32 0.85
CA THR A 80 16.31 -5.39 0.79
C THR A 80 15.76 -3.97 0.61
N GLU A 81 16.32 -2.98 1.30
CA GLU A 81 15.96 -1.55 1.14
C GLU A 81 15.88 -1.13 -0.33
N GLU A 82 16.74 -1.69 -1.18
CA GLU A 82 16.74 -1.51 -2.63
C GLU A 82 15.40 -1.88 -3.31
N PHE A 83 14.76 -2.96 -2.86
CA PHE A 83 13.48 -3.41 -3.40
C PHE A 83 12.34 -2.48 -2.97
N LYS A 84 12.35 -1.99 -1.73
CA LYS A 84 11.39 -0.99 -1.22
C LYS A 84 11.50 0.32 -2.00
N GLN A 85 12.73 0.81 -2.19
CA GLN A 85 13.02 2.01 -2.99
C GLN A 85 12.57 1.85 -4.44
N ALA A 86 12.88 0.72 -5.08
CA ALA A 86 12.47 0.45 -6.45
C ALA A 86 10.95 0.38 -6.60
N THR A 87 10.25 -0.23 -5.63
CA THR A 87 8.79 -0.32 -5.63
C THR A 87 8.15 1.05 -5.43
N SER A 88 8.61 1.81 -4.44
CA SER A 88 8.16 3.18 -4.16
C SER A 88 8.31 4.08 -5.39
N LYS A 89 9.47 4.04 -6.06
CA LYS A 89 9.71 4.80 -7.30
C LYS A 89 8.75 4.39 -8.43
N LYS A 90 8.55 3.09 -8.64
CA LYS A 90 7.63 2.59 -9.68
C LYS A 90 6.18 3.02 -9.41
N THR A 91 5.74 2.93 -8.16
CA THR A 91 4.40 3.35 -7.73
C THR A 91 4.19 4.85 -7.96
N LEU A 92 5.16 5.69 -7.58
CA LEU A 92 5.10 7.13 -7.83
C LEU A 92 4.97 7.45 -9.33
N ILE A 93 5.82 6.81 -10.16
CA ILE A 93 5.76 7.00 -11.62
C ILE A 93 4.39 6.59 -12.16
N LEU A 94 3.82 5.48 -11.68
CA LEU A 94 2.51 5.02 -12.12
C LEU A 94 1.39 6.01 -11.76
N ILE A 95 1.40 6.58 -10.55
CA ILE A 95 0.43 7.60 -10.13
C ILE A 95 0.53 8.84 -11.02
N LEU A 96 1.76 9.32 -11.28
CA LEU A 96 1.99 10.48 -12.15
C LEU A 96 1.56 10.21 -13.60
N MET A 97 1.82 9.01 -14.12
CA MET A 97 1.38 8.60 -15.46
C MET A 97 -0.15 8.52 -15.56
N ALA A 98 -0.82 7.94 -14.57
CA ALA A 98 -2.28 7.86 -14.52
C ALA A 98 -2.92 9.26 -14.46
N ALA A 99 -2.38 10.15 -13.62
CA ALA A 99 -2.84 11.54 -13.54
C ALA A 99 -2.60 12.29 -14.85
N GLY A 100 -1.39 12.21 -15.41
CA GLY A 100 -1.02 12.88 -16.65
C GLY A 100 -1.89 12.44 -17.83
N TYR A 101 -2.15 11.13 -17.93
CA TYR A 101 -3.04 10.58 -18.95
C TYR A 101 -4.48 11.09 -18.81
N SER A 102 -5.01 11.11 -17.59
CA SER A 102 -6.36 11.62 -17.30
C SER A 102 -6.49 13.11 -17.65
N MET A 103 -5.55 13.93 -17.17
CA MET A 103 -5.51 15.37 -17.45
C MET A 103 -5.39 15.65 -18.95
N PHE A 104 -4.54 14.89 -19.65
CA PHE A 104 -4.38 15.01 -21.11
C PHE A 104 -5.69 14.73 -21.85
N ASN A 105 -6.41 13.65 -21.48
CA ASN A 105 -7.70 13.34 -22.07
C ASN A 105 -8.75 14.42 -21.81
N HIS A 106 -8.86 14.91 -20.57
CA HIS A 106 -9.80 15.99 -20.25
C HIS A 106 -9.43 17.31 -20.92
N LEU A 107 -8.14 17.59 -21.15
CA LEU A 107 -7.70 18.79 -21.84
C LEU A 107 -8.05 18.76 -23.33
N ILE A 108 -7.82 17.63 -24.01
CA ILE A 108 -8.04 17.50 -25.46
C ILE A 108 -9.51 17.24 -25.78
N PHE A 109 -10.08 16.19 -25.18
CA PHE A 109 -11.42 15.73 -25.52
C PHE A 109 -12.49 16.48 -24.72
N GLY A 110 -12.19 16.87 -23.48
CA GLY A 110 -13.15 17.51 -22.59
C GLY A 110 -14.24 16.55 -22.10
N GLY A 111 -15.26 17.11 -21.45
CA GLY A 111 -16.41 16.34 -20.99
C GLY A 111 -17.40 16.00 -22.11
N PRO A 112 -18.35 15.09 -21.85
CA PRO A 112 -19.45 14.78 -22.76
C PRO A 112 -20.15 16.07 -23.21
N ARG A 113 -20.29 16.25 -24.54
CA ARG A 113 -21.01 17.40 -25.10
C ARG A 113 -22.52 17.14 -25.02
N GLU A 114 -23.27 18.13 -24.54
CA GLU A 114 -24.74 18.12 -24.55
C GLU A 114 -25.28 17.68 -25.92
N GLY A 115 -26.17 16.70 -25.94
CA GLY A 115 -26.91 16.28 -27.14
C GLY A 115 -26.22 15.26 -28.04
N ARG A 116 -24.99 14.80 -27.75
CA ARG A 116 -24.43 13.60 -28.39
C ARG A 116 -24.75 12.38 -27.55
N GLU A 117 -25.88 11.78 -27.88
CA GLU A 117 -26.22 10.40 -27.61
C GLU A 117 -25.08 9.47 -28.08
N ASN A 118 -24.12 9.18 -27.21
CA ASN A 118 -23.02 8.26 -27.49
C ASN A 118 -23.55 6.81 -27.49
N HIS A 119 -24.27 6.44 -28.55
CA HIS A 119 -24.66 5.06 -28.81
C HIS A 119 -23.43 4.30 -29.30
N GLY A 120 -22.85 3.43 -28.45
CA GLY A 120 -21.87 2.43 -28.88
C GLY A 120 -20.49 2.45 -28.22
N GLY A 121 -20.25 3.26 -27.20
CA GLY A 121 -19.06 3.15 -26.34
C GLY A 121 -19.30 2.26 -25.12
N LEU A 122 -18.24 1.77 -24.48
CA LEU A 122 -18.25 1.14 -23.14
C LEU A 122 -18.53 2.21 -22.06
N THR A 123 -19.60 2.96 -22.26
CA THR A 123 -20.02 4.13 -21.49
C THR A 123 -21.37 3.81 -20.90
N LEU A 124 -21.42 3.61 -19.57
CA LEU A 124 -22.65 3.34 -18.84
C LEU A 124 -23.47 4.64 -18.79
N GLN A 125 -24.51 4.75 -19.63
CA GLN A 125 -25.39 5.90 -19.61
C GLN A 125 -26.42 5.72 -18.47
N PHE A 126 -26.38 6.59 -17.47
CA PHE A 126 -27.35 6.55 -16.38
C PHE A 126 -28.66 7.23 -16.80
N ILE A 127 -29.79 6.61 -16.49
CA ILE A 127 -31.12 7.21 -16.71
C ILE A 127 -31.24 8.43 -15.79
N GLY A 128 -31.31 9.63 -16.38
CA GLY A 128 -31.34 10.92 -15.66
C GLY A 128 -30.25 11.92 -16.04
N ASP A 129 -29.40 11.61 -17.04
CA ASP A 129 -28.20 12.36 -17.42
C ASP A 129 -28.45 13.70 -18.16
N HIS A 130 -29.52 14.42 -17.81
CA HIS A 130 -29.74 15.82 -18.19
C HIS A 130 -28.93 16.79 -17.31
N GLY A 131 -27.77 16.33 -16.83
CA GLY A 131 -26.87 17.13 -16.02
C GLY A 131 -26.03 18.04 -16.92
N ARG A 132 -26.13 19.36 -16.68
CA ARG A 132 -25.31 20.40 -17.31
C ARG A 132 -23.86 19.91 -17.55
N PRO A 133 -23.31 20.02 -18.76
CA PRO A 133 -21.97 19.58 -19.10
C PRO A 133 -21.02 20.44 -18.28
N TRP A 134 -20.21 19.79 -17.46
CA TRP A 134 -19.23 20.55 -16.68
C TRP A 134 -18.11 20.99 -17.61
N GLY A 135 -17.63 22.21 -17.38
CA GLY A 135 -16.53 22.76 -18.13
C GLY A 135 -15.28 21.90 -17.97
N ARG A 136 -14.41 21.94 -18.98
CA ARG A 136 -13.10 21.27 -18.95
C ARG A 136 -12.30 21.60 -17.70
N THR A 137 -12.41 22.84 -17.23
CA THR A 137 -11.77 23.33 -16.00
C THR A 137 -12.18 22.54 -14.77
N THR A 138 -13.44 22.14 -14.67
CA THR A 138 -13.92 21.43 -13.48
C THR A 138 -13.48 19.97 -13.47
N LEU A 139 -13.39 19.32 -14.64
CA LEU A 139 -12.79 17.99 -14.77
C LEU A 139 -11.31 18.01 -14.42
N LEU A 140 -10.57 19.01 -14.92
CA LEU A 140 -9.16 19.20 -14.57
C LEU A 140 -8.95 19.46 -13.08
N LEU A 141 -9.83 20.23 -12.44
CA LEU A 141 -9.78 20.45 -11.00
C LEU A 141 -9.92 19.12 -10.23
N PHE A 142 -10.85 18.26 -10.65
CA PHE A 142 -10.99 16.95 -10.05
C PHE A 142 -9.76 16.05 -10.25
N ASP A 143 -9.11 16.10 -11.42
CA ASP A 143 -7.84 15.38 -11.63
C ASP A 143 -6.75 15.88 -10.69
N VAL A 144 -6.66 17.19 -10.46
CA VAL A 144 -5.69 17.79 -9.54
C VAL A 144 -5.96 17.37 -8.11
N VAL A 145 -7.23 17.40 -7.68
CA VAL A 145 -7.62 16.94 -6.33
C VAL A 145 -7.32 15.45 -6.18
N TRP A 146 -7.64 14.64 -7.19
CA TRP A 146 -7.33 13.21 -7.18
C TRP A 146 -5.83 12.96 -7.08
N LEU A 147 -5.02 13.63 -7.91
CA LEU A 147 -3.57 13.53 -7.85
C LEU A 147 -3.04 13.94 -6.47
N ALA A 148 -3.55 15.02 -5.89
CA ALA A 148 -3.13 15.46 -4.55
C ALA A 148 -3.45 14.42 -3.47
N CYS A 149 -4.64 13.83 -3.50
CA CYS A 149 -5.03 12.75 -2.59
C CYS A 149 -4.19 11.49 -2.78
N SER A 150 -3.95 11.08 -4.03
CA SER A 150 -3.13 9.90 -4.33
C SER A 150 -1.66 10.10 -3.94
N LEU A 151 -1.11 11.31 -4.14
CA LEU A 151 0.23 11.65 -3.66
C LEU A 151 0.29 11.67 -2.14
N LEU A 152 -0.70 12.26 -1.46
CA LEU A 152 -0.75 12.26 0.00
C LEU A 152 -0.77 10.82 0.55
N TYR A 153 -1.61 9.95 -0.03
CA TYR A 153 -1.64 8.54 0.34
C TYR A 153 -0.29 7.87 0.09
N PHE A 154 0.32 8.09 -1.07
CA PHE A 154 1.63 7.55 -1.41
C PHE A 154 2.70 7.97 -0.39
N LEU A 155 2.74 9.24 0.01
CA LEU A 155 3.70 9.73 1.01
C LEU A 155 3.45 9.07 2.37
N LEU A 156 2.21 9.08 2.84
CA LEU A 156 1.86 8.45 4.12
C LEU A 156 2.26 6.97 4.17
N GLU A 157 2.12 6.25 3.06
CA GLU A 157 2.37 4.81 3.00
C GLU A 157 3.84 4.46 2.72
N GLN A 158 4.51 5.16 1.81
CA GLN A 158 5.81 4.74 1.25
C GLN A 158 7.01 5.54 1.78
N THR A 159 6.80 6.74 2.34
CA THR A 159 7.90 7.60 2.81
C THR A 159 7.93 7.74 4.33
N VAL A 160 6.80 7.56 5.02
CA VAL A 160 6.74 7.63 6.47
C VAL A 160 7.06 6.25 7.06
N ASP A 161 8.26 6.08 7.60
CA ASP A 161 8.59 4.89 8.36
C ASP A 161 7.94 4.95 9.75
N ASP A 162 7.34 3.82 10.15
CA ASP A 162 6.75 3.67 11.49
C ASP A 162 7.77 4.00 12.60
N SER A 163 9.06 3.72 12.37
CA SER A 163 10.16 3.98 13.31
C SER A 163 10.46 5.48 13.50
N GLU A 164 10.28 6.30 12.47
CA GLU A 164 10.50 7.75 12.52
C GLU A 164 9.41 8.44 13.34
N VAL A 165 8.15 8.01 13.18
CA VAL A 165 7.01 8.52 13.95
C VAL A 165 7.15 8.18 15.43
N THR A 166 7.72 7.02 15.75
CA THR A 166 8.03 6.63 17.14
C THR A 166 9.24 7.34 17.73
N SER A 167 10.15 7.86 16.89
CA SER A 167 11.37 8.56 17.33
C SER A 167 11.22 10.08 17.42
N SER A 168 10.04 10.62 17.06
CA SER A 168 9.76 12.05 17.09
C SER A 168 10.13 12.65 18.46
N ARG A 169 11.16 13.51 18.39
CA ARG A 169 11.88 14.15 19.49
C ARG A 169 10.90 14.77 20.47
N HIS A 170 11.04 14.42 21.75
CA HIS A 170 10.41 15.15 22.85
C HIS A 170 10.73 16.64 22.67
N VAL A 171 9.73 17.46 22.29
CA VAL A 171 9.88 18.91 22.33
C VAL A 171 10.07 19.23 23.81
N THR A 172 11.30 19.62 24.15
CA THR A 172 11.70 19.97 25.50
C THR A 172 10.91 21.22 25.88
N ARG A 173 9.78 21.03 26.56
CA ARG A 173 9.04 22.09 27.20
C ARG A 173 8.61 21.57 28.57
N GLU A 174 9.12 22.23 29.60
CA GLU A 174 9.16 21.82 31.01
C GLU A 174 7.78 21.72 31.71
N ASP A 175 6.66 21.70 30.98
CA ASP A 175 5.32 21.91 31.54
C ASP A 175 4.31 20.81 31.16
N GLY A 176 4.67 19.54 31.30
CA GLY A 176 3.70 18.46 31.04
C GLY A 176 4.07 17.12 31.68
N ASP A 177 3.10 16.53 32.37
CA ASP A 177 3.10 15.20 33.01
C ASP A 177 3.18 14.01 32.04
N GLY A 178 3.66 14.23 30.81
CA GLY A 178 3.63 13.25 29.73
C GLY A 178 2.28 13.11 29.01
N TYR A 179 1.19 13.70 29.51
CA TYR A 179 -0.14 13.71 28.87
C TYR A 179 -0.58 15.08 28.34
N THR A 180 -0.04 16.17 28.91
CA THR A 180 -0.46 17.55 28.62
C THR A 180 0.50 18.34 27.73
N GLY A 181 1.58 17.71 27.25
CA GLY A 181 2.56 18.33 26.35
C GLY A 181 2.09 18.44 24.90
N GLN A 182 2.61 19.42 24.17
CA GLN A 182 2.49 19.47 22.71
C GLN A 182 3.31 18.33 22.09
N VAL A 183 2.65 17.47 21.33
CA VAL A 183 3.29 16.34 20.64
C VAL A 183 3.28 16.60 19.15
N GLU A 184 4.48 16.75 18.57
CA GLU A 184 4.65 16.71 17.12
C GLU A 184 4.50 15.26 16.65
N LEU A 185 3.56 15.02 15.73
CA LEU A 185 3.23 13.68 15.23
C LEU A 185 4.03 13.33 13.98
N LEU A 186 3.96 14.22 12.99
CA LEU A 186 4.54 14.00 11.67
C LEU A 186 4.68 15.35 10.97
N THR A 187 5.89 15.62 10.45
CA THR A 187 6.12 16.73 9.53
C THR A 187 6.30 16.16 8.14
N LEU A 188 5.34 16.44 7.25
CA LEU A 188 5.40 16.04 5.86
C LEU A 188 5.99 17.18 5.02
N ASP A 189 7.03 16.87 4.26
CA ASP A 189 7.53 17.72 3.18
C ASP A 189 7.32 16.98 1.85
N PRO A 190 6.16 17.17 1.18
CA PRO A 190 5.82 16.44 -0.03
C PRO A 190 6.83 16.63 -1.15
N VAL A 191 7.37 17.83 -1.30
CA VAL A 191 8.26 18.17 -2.42
C VAL A 191 9.60 17.48 -2.24
N LYS A 192 10.16 17.56 -1.02
CA LYS A 192 11.40 16.88 -0.68
C LYS A 192 11.25 15.36 -0.81
N GLN A 193 10.20 14.78 -0.25
CA GLN A 193 9.98 13.34 -0.26
C GLN A 193 9.78 12.80 -1.69
N ILE A 194 9.01 13.50 -2.54
CA ILE A 194 8.87 13.14 -3.97
C ILE A 194 10.22 13.19 -4.68
N ARG A 195 11.01 14.24 -4.46
CA ARG A 195 12.34 14.38 -5.06
C ARG A 195 13.26 13.24 -4.63
N ASP A 196 13.26 12.89 -3.35
CA ASP A 196 14.10 11.82 -2.80
C ASP A 196 13.75 10.47 -3.44
N VAL A 197 12.44 10.16 -3.56
CA VAL A 197 11.97 8.94 -4.24
C VAL A 197 12.38 8.89 -5.71
N LEU A 198 12.28 10.02 -6.43
CA LEU A 198 12.70 10.08 -7.84
C LEU A 198 14.21 9.90 -8.02
N ASN A 199 15.00 10.31 -7.02
CA ASN A 199 16.45 10.21 -7.02
C ASN A 199 17.00 8.84 -6.61
N TYR A 200 16.16 7.89 -6.17
CA TYR A 200 16.63 6.54 -5.88
C TYR A 200 17.34 5.93 -7.10
N GLN A 201 18.61 5.54 -6.89
CA GLN A 201 19.39 4.82 -7.87
C GLN A 201 19.03 3.34 -7.76
N ILE A 202 18.30 2.84 -8.74
CA ILE A 202 17.95 1.43 -8.81
C ILE A 202 19.18 0.70 -9.37
N THR A 203 20.07 0.25 -8.49
CA THR A 203 21.10 -0.72 -8.85
C THR A 203 20.39 -2.07 -8.89
N MET A 204 20.01 -2.54 -10.08
CA MET A 204 19.57 -3.93 -10.21
C MET A 204 20.81 -4.80 -10.10
N ALA A 205 21.24 -5.08 -8.88
CA ALA A 205 22.17 -6.17 -8.63
C ALA A 205 21.50 -7.44 -9.15
N ASN A 206 22.04 -7.96 -10.24
CA ASN A 206 21.57 -9.16 -10.93
C ASN A 206 21.89 -10.37 -10.04
N SER A 207 21.18 -10.52 -8.93
CA SER A 207 21.28 -11.69 -8.06
C SER A 207 19.90 -12.00 -7.50
N ILE A 208 19.04 -12.48 -8.38
CA ILE A 208 18.02 -13.42 -7.96
C ILE A 208 18.76 -14.70 -7.53
N HIS A 209 19.32 -14.70 -6.32
CA HIS A 209 19.74 -15.91 -5.66
C HIS A 209 18.52 -16.40 -4.89
N PHE A 210 17.72 -17.26 -5.51
CA PHE A 210 16.73 -18.06 -4.79
C PHE A 210 17.50 -19.14 -4.02
N PRO A 211 17.58 -19.10 -2.68
CA PRO A 211 18.10 -20.22 -1.94
C PRO A 211 17.02 -21.32 -1.98
N GLY A 212 17.15 -22.26 -2.91
CA GLY A 212 16.29 -23.46 -2.90
C GLY A 212 15.86 -24.06 -4.23
N ILE A 213 16.23 -23.49 -5.39
CA ILE A 213 15.92 -24.13 -6.68
C ILE A 213 17.22 -24.44 -7.41
N ASN A 214 17.79 -25.61 -7.10
CA ASN A 214 18.81 -26.26 -7.92
C ASN A 214 18.19 -26.61 -9.29
N ARG A 215 18.23 -25.64 -10.21
CA ARG A 215 17.93 -25.90 -11.62
C ARG A 215 19.24 -26.19 -12.32
N GLY A 216 19.63 -27.47 -12.29
CA GLY A 216 20.77 -27.98 -13.03
C GLY A 216 20.60 -27.72 -14.52
N THR A 217 21.42 -26.82 -15.07
CA THR A 217 21.72 -26.78 -16.50
C THR A 217 22.83 -27.79 -16.77
N GLY A 218 22.49 -28.82 -17.54
CA GLY A 218 23.33 -29.97 -17.80
C GLY A 218 24.61 -29.68 -18.59
N GLY A 219 25.63 -30.47 -18.26
CA GLY A 219 26.84 -30.68 -19.03
C GLY A 219 27.38 -32.07 -18.73
N ALA A 220 27.04 -33.01 -19.62
CA ALA A 220 27.71 -34.27 -19.96
C ALA A 220 28.08 -35.32 -18.87
N THR A 221 27.57 -36.54 -19.14
CA THR A 221 28.13 -37.87 -18.90
C THR A 221 28.26 -38.39 -17.47
N GLU A 222 27.27 -39.20 -17.04
CA GLU A 222 27.56 -40.56 -16.55
C GLU A 222 26.30 -41.45 -16.62
N ASN A 223 26.45 -42.60 -17.27
CA ASN A 223 25.45 -43.66 -17.34
C ASN A 223 25.44 -44.36 -15.97
N THR A 224 24.37 -44.23 -15.19
CA THR A 224 24.11 -45.15 -14.08
C THR A 224 22.63 -45.47 -14.06
N THR A 225 22.31 -46.67 -14.54
CA THR A 225 20.99 -47.30 -14.45
C THR A 225 20.65 -47.50 -12.97
N GLN A 226 19.98 -46.54 -12.34
CA GLN A 226 19.37 -46.73 -11.03
C GLN A 226 18.00 -47.39 -11.19
N GLN A 227 17.99 -48.67 -10.82
CA GLN A 227 16.84 -49.52 -10.65
C GLN A 227 15.86 -48.88 -9.63
N PRO A 228 14.55 -48.84 -9.92
CA PRO A 228 13.57 -48.32 -8.97
C PRO A 228 13.53 -49.21 -7.71
N PRO A 229 13.36 -48.62 -6.51
CA PRO A 229 13.23 -49.40 -5.28
C PRO A 229 11.97 -50.28 -5.33
N PRO A 230 12.03 -51.52 -4.80
CA PRO A 230 10.89 -52.41 -4.76
C PRO A 230 9.76 -51.83 -3.90
N PRO A 231 8.49 -52.13 -4.23
CA PRO A 231 7.35 -51.68 -3.45
C PRO A 231 7.43 -52.19 -2.00
N PRO A 232 6.99 -51.39 -1.01
CA PRO A 232 6.98 -51.80 0.39
C PRO A 232 6.14 -53.07 0.57
N GLN A 233 6.71 -54.06 1.26
CA GLN A 233 6.02 -55.30 1.59
C GLN A 233 4.88 -55.02 2.59
N PRO A 234 3.73 -55.69 2.44
CA PRO A 234 2.62 -55.56 3.38
C PRO A 234 3.05 -56.06 4.77
N VAL A 235 2.87 -55.19 5.79
CA VAL A 235 3.13 -55.51 7.18
C VAL A 235 2.14 -56.61 7.63
N PRO A 236 2.62 -57.78 8.09
CA PRO A 236 1.75 -58.82 8.63
C PRO A 236 1.27 -58.42 10.03
N GLY A 237 -0.06 -58.41 10.21
CA GLY A 237 -0.68 -58.50 11.52
C GLY A 237 -1.23 -57.18 12.06
N PHE A 238 -2.47 -56.86 11.70
CA PHE A 238 -3.45 -56.36 12.66
C PHE A 238 -4.85 -56.67 12.12
N PHE A 239 -5.33 -57.88 12.38
CA PHE A 239 -6.75 -58.19 12.35
C PHE A 239 -7.32 -57.85 13.73
N PRO A 240 -8.33 -56.98 13.83
CA PRO A 240 -9.36 -57.14 14.83
C PRO A 240 -10.56 -57.83 14.19
N SER A 241 -10.84 -59.03 14.70
CA SER A 241 -11.99 -59.86 14.41
C SER A 241 -13.31 -59.14 14.66
N GLN A 242 -14.29 -59.50 13.85
CA GLN A 242 -15.71 -59.16 13.91
C GLN A 242 -16.36 -59.44 15.28
N ALA A 243 -17.38 -58.66 15.61
CA ALA A 243 -18.64 -59.09 16.25
C ALA A 243 -19.68 -57.97 16.03
N PHE A 244 -20.69 -58.12 15.17
CA PHE A 244 -22.02 -58.65 15.50
C PHE A 244 -22.62 -58.09 16.79
N VAL A 245 -23.55 -57.13 16.67
CA VAL A 245 -25.01 -57.25 16.90
C VAL A 245 -25.70 -56.08 16.21
#